data_AF-A0A671Q795-F1
#
_entry.id   AF-A0A671Q795-F1
#
_cell.length_a   1.000
_cell.length_b   1.000
_cell.length_c   1.000
_cell.angle_alpha   90.00
_cell.angle_beta   90.00
_cell.angle_gamma   90.00
#
_symmetry.space_group_name_H-M   'P 1'
#
loop_
_entity.id
_entity.type
_entity.pdbx_description
1 polymer ?
#
loop_
_entity_poly.entity_id
_entity_poly.type
_entity_poly.pdbx_seq_one_letter_code
_entity_poly.pdbx_strand_id
1 'polypeptide(L)'
;MELGLFSVPFFTYFVALILFALRALCADLSYNIDEETKRQYVIGNIAKDLRMDVKKISARKARIDSEDSSKRYCDINLNTGDLIVAETIDREELCGSRMSCIVSNELVLENPLEVHRIILQIQDINDNAPRFPNERIIFEIRESADKGKRFRLDEAHDSDIGHNAVRGYSLEKNENFDLTVHDTADGGKYAELVLEKELDREQQKVSE
;
A
#
# COMPACT_ATOMS: atom_id res chain seq x y z
N MET A 1 -39.07 19.18 -41.89
CA MET A 1 -37.73 18.76 -41.41
C MET A 1 -36.86 20.00 -41.41
N GLU A 2 -37.03 20.87 -40.40
CA GLU A 2 -36.22 22.07 -40.26
C GLU A 2 -34.98 21.72 -39.44
N LEU A 3 -33.84 21.63 -40.09
CA LEU A 3 -32.54 21.63 -39.42
C LEU A 3 -32.21 23.10 -39.13
N GLY A 4 -32.65 23.56 -37.96
CA GLY A 4 -32.37 24.90 -37.48
C GLY A 4 -30.86 25.15 -37.46
N LEU A 5 -30.43 26.21 -38.17
CA LEU A 5 -29.08 26.74 -38.11
C LEU A 5 -28.73 27.03 -36.65
N PHE A 6 -27.84 26.23 -36.06
CA PHE A 6 -27.06 26.70 -34.93
C PHE A 6 -26.28 27.93 -35.41
N SER A 7 -26.70 29.11 -34.96
CA SER A 7 -25.99 30.36 -35.20
C SER A 7 -24.52 30.16 -34.82
N VAL A 8 -23.60 30.32 -35.76
CA VAL A 8 -22.14 30.19 -35.60
C VAL A 8 -21.61 30.75 -34.26
N PRO A 9 -22.06 31.92 -33.75
CA PRO A 9 -21.66 32.40 -32.43
C PRO A 9 -22.06 31.46 -31.27
N PHE A 10 -23.22 30.81 -31.31
CA PHE A 10 -23.63 29.90 -30.23
C PHE A 10 -22.72 28.68 -30.15
N PHE A 11 -22.30 28.13 -31.30
CA PHE A 11 -21.35 27.02 -31.35
C PHE A 11 -19.96 27.45 -30.86
N THR A 12 -19.48 28.65 -31.23
CA THR A 12 -18.18 29.14 -30.75
C THR A 12 -18.20 29.48 -29.25
N TYR A 13 -19.28 30.06 -28.72
CA TYR A 13 -19.47 30.27 -27.28
C TYR A 13 -19.51 28.93 -26.55
N PHE A 14 -20.24 27.94 -27.06
CA PHE A 14 -20.34 26.62 -26.45
C PHE A 14 -18.97 25.89 -26.44
N VAL A 15 -18.22 25.93 -27.54
CA VAL A 15 -16.86 25.38 -27.60
C VAL A 15 -15.90 26.13 -26.67
N ALA A 16 -15.97 27.46 -26.61
CA ALA A 16 -15.16 28.25 -25.68
C ALA A 16 -15.50 27.94 -24.20
N LEU A 17 -16.77 27.71 -23.88
CA LEU A 17 -17.26 27.37 -22.54
C LEU A 17 -16.83 25.95 -22.16
N ILE A 18 -16.85 25.00 -23.09
CA ILE A 18 -16.28 23.65 -22.91
C ILE A 18 -14.76 23.72 -22.70
N LEU A 19 -14.02 24.49 -23.52
CA LEU A 19 -12.58 24.68 -23.35
C LEU A 19 -12.22 25.39 -22.04
N PHE A 20 -13.08 26.29 -21.55
CA PHE A 20 -12.93 26.94 -20.25
C PHE A 20 -13.24 26.00 -19.10
N ALA A 21 -14.31 25.20 -19.21
CA ALA A 21 -14.67 24.18 -18.22
C ALA A 21 -13.62 23.06 -18.12
N LEU A 22 -13.03 22.64 -19.25
CA LEU A 22 -11.92 21.68 -19.28
C LEU A 22 -10.64 22.23 -18.63
N ARG A 23 -10.45 23.55 -18.58
CA ARG A 23 -9.34 24.20 -17.86
C ARG A 23 -9.58 24.35 -16.37
N ALA A 24 -10.83 24.22 -15.91
CA ALA A 24 -11.22 24.37 -14.51
C ALA A 24 -11.19 23.04 -13.72
N LEU A 25 -10.53 22.01 -14.24
CA LEU A 25 -10.19 20.82 -13.47
C LEU A 25 -9.01 21.16 -12.56
N CYS A 26 -9.28 21.42 -11.28
CA CYS A 26 -8.26 21.41 -10.24
C CYS A 26 -7.78 19.95 -10.13
N ALA A 27 -6.61 19.64 -10.65
CA ALA A 27 -6.02 18.33 -10.53
C ALA A 27 -5.30 18.24 -9.18
N ASP A 28 -5.59 17.17 -8.43
CA ASP A 28 -4.88 16.86 -7.20
C ASP A 28 -3.40 16.58 -7.50
N LEU A 29 -2.50 17.04 -6.63
CA LEU A 29 -1.08 16.70 -6.68
C LEU A 29 -0.90 15.30 -6.09
N SER A 30 -0.80 14.30 -6.95
CA SER A 30 -0.69 12.89 -6.54
C SER A 30 0.75 12.38 -6.62
N TYR A 31 1.23 11.76 -5.54
CA TYR A 31 2.56 11.16 -5.47
C TYR A 31 2.48 9.75 -4.87
N ASN A 32 3.37 8.88 -5.33
CA ASN A 32 3.60 7.58 -4.70
C ASN A 32 4.86 7.68 -3.84
N ILE A 33 4.81 7.07 -2.66
CA ILE A 33 5.97 6.99 -1.78
C ILE A 33 5.98 5.64 -1.08
N ASP A 34 7.14 4.99 -1.06
CA ASP A 34 7.35 3.77 -0.31
C ASP A 34 7.33 4.08 1.19
N GLU A 35 6.72 3.22 1.99
CA GLU A 35 6.84 3.31 3.44
C GLU A 35 8.30 3.17 3.92
N GLU A 36 8.55 3.42 5.20
CA GLU A 36 9.87 3.40 5.81
C GLU A 36 10.93 4.31 5.12
N THR A 37 10.46 5.21 4.26
CA THR A 37 11.30 6.18 3.58
C THR A 37 11.89 7.15 4.59
N LYS A 38 13.21 7.38 4.48
CA LYS A 38 13.94 8.24 5.41
C LYS A 38 13.46 9.69 5.36
N ARG A 39 13.46 10.35 6.52
CA ARG A 39 13.23 11.79 6.64
C ARG A 39 14.15 12.57 5.69
N GLN A 40 13.63 13.69 5.18
CA GLN A 40 14.27 14.56 4.18
C GLN A 40 14.41 13.94 2.77
N TYR A 41 13.92 12.73 2.54
CA TYR A 41 13.78 12.21 1.17
C TYR A 41 12.83 13.10 0.36
N VAL A 42 13.16 13.33 -0.91
CA VAL A 42 12.37 14.14 -1.84
C VAL A 42 11.33 13.26 -2.54
N ILE A 43 10.06 13.50 -2.24
CA ILE A 43 8.90 12.81 -2.83
C ILE A 43 8.64 13.32 -4.26
N GLY A 44 8.73 14.65 -4.44
CA GLY A 44 8.41 15.33 -5.69
C GLY A 44 8.75 16.81 -5.60
N ASN A 45 8.46 17.59 -6.65
CA ASN A 45 8.73 19.03 -6.66
C ASN A 45 7.47 19.82 -7.02
N ILE A 46 6.83 20.36 -5.99
CA ILE A 46 5.59 21.15 -6.07
C ILE A 46 5.77 22.38 -6.94
N ALA A 47 6.93 23.05 -6.87
CA ALA A 47 7.19 24.24 -7.68
C ALA A 47 7.11 23.93 -9.18
N LYS A 48 7.70 22.81 -9.63
CA LYS A 48 7.63 22.35 -11.01
C LYS A 48 6.20 21.95 -11.40
N ASP A 49 5.51 21.22 -10.55
CA ASP A 49 4.17 20.70 -10.84
C ASP A 49 3.13 21.83 -10.96
N LEU A 50 3.23 22.85 -10.10
CA LEU A 50 2.44 24.08 -10.19
C LEU A 50 2.96 25.09 -11.21
N ARG A 51 4.07 24.79 -11.89
CA ARG A 51 4.77 25.70 -12.82
C ARG A 51 5.06 27.07 -12.20
N MET A 52 5.43 27.05 -10.92
CA MET A 52 5.68 28.23 -10.10
C MET A 52 7.17 28.36 -9.80
N ASP A 53 7.69 29.60 -9.86
CA ASP A 53 9.07 29.87 -9.43
C ASP A 53 9.23 29.65 -7.92
N VAL A 54 10.36 29.08 -7.50
CA VAL A 54 10.61 28.75 -6.09
C VAL A 54 10.56 30.00 -5.19
N LYS A 55 10.96 31.18 -5.69
CA LYS A 55 10.84 32.43 -4.93
C LYS A 55 9.38 32.78 -4.68
N LYS A 56 8.46 32.45 -5.59
CA LYS A 56 7.03 32.64 -5.39
C LYS A 56 6.47 31.67 -4.35
N ILE A 57 6.94 30.42 -4.31
CA ILE A 57 6.55 29.45 -3.26
C ILE A 57 6.86 30.02 -1.87
N SER A 58 8.09 30.51 -1.66
CA SER A 58 8.49 31.14 -0.40
C SER A 58 7.74 32.45 -0.14
N ALA A 59 7.62 33.34 -1.14
CA ALA A 59 6.95 34.63 -0.99
C ALA A 59 5.45 34.51 -0.67
N ARG A 60 4.80 33.45 -1.17
CA ARG A 60 3.41 33.10 -0.86
C ARG A 60 3.27 32.27 0.41
N LYS A 61 4.34 32.11 1.20
CA LYS A 61 4.35 31.35 2.47
C LYS A 61 3.70 29.97 2.33
N ALA A 62 4.10 29.24 1.30
CA ALA A 62 3.61 27.89 1.07
C ALA A 62 3.76 27.05 2.34
N ARG A 63 2.74 26.28 2.68
CA ARG A 63 2.79 25.32 3.78
C ARG A 63 1.90 24.13 3.48
N ILE A 64 2.21 23.02 4.12
CA ILE A 64 1.39 21.82 4.07
C ILE A 64 0.63 21.72 5.40
N ASP A 65 -0.69 21.80 5.31
CA ASP A 65 -1.61 21.58 6.40
C ASP A 65 -2.18 20.15 6.25
N SER A 66 -2.16 19.36 7.34
CA SER A 66 -2.74 18.01 7.38
C SER A 66 -4.16 18.09 7.93
N GLU A 67 -5.06 17.27 7.42
CA GLU A 67 -6.43 17.14 7.96
C GLU A 67 -6.41 16.63 9.42
N ASP A 68 -5.44 15.77 9.76
CA ASP A 68 -5.20 15.28 11.11
C ASP A 68 -3.96 15.99 11.71
N SER A 69 -4.19 16.75 12.78
CA SER A 69 -3.16 17.53 13.47
C SER A 69 -2.10 16.69 14.21
N SER A 70 -2.29 15.37 14.34
CA SER A 70 -1.46 14.52 15.20
C SER A 70 -0.16 14.04 14.55
N LYS A 71 -0.12 13.86 13.23
CA LYS A 71 1.07 13.39 12.49
C LYS A 71 1.26 14.17 11.19
N ARG A 72 2.50 14.59 10.94
CA ARG A 72 2.88 15.38 9.75
C ARG A 72 3.86 14.59 8.90
N TYR A 73 3.34 13.83 7.94
CA TYR A 73 4.15 12.90 7.14
C TYR A 73 5.02 13.58 6.07
N CYS A 74 4.57 14.73 5.54
CA CYS A 74 5.32 15.48 4.55
C CYS A 74 5.38 16.98 4.85
N ASP A 75 6.39 17.63 4.29
CA ASP A 75 6.56 19.08 4.33
C ASP A 75 7.11 19.60 2.99
N ILE A 76 7.06 20.91 2.78
CA ILE A 76 7.64 21.58 1.62
C ILE A 76 8.94 22.30 1.99
N ASN A 77 10.01 22.02 1.26
CA ASN A 77 11.23 22.80 1.35
C ASN A 77 11.05 24.10 0.54
N LEU A 78 10.89 25.23 1.24
CA LEU A 78 10.64 26.54 0.60
C LEU A 78 11.80 27.05 -0.26
N ASN A 79 13.01 26.52 -0.08
CA ASN A 79 14.18 26.95 -0.85
C ASN A 79 14.31 26.22 -2.19
N THR A 80 13.68 25.06 -2.35
CA THR A 80 13.77 24.23 -3.56
C THR A 80 12.42 23.94 -4.20
N GLY A 81 11.33 24.10 -3.45
CA GLY A 81 9.98 23.70 -3.83
C GLY A 81 9.73 22.19 -3.76
N ASP A 82 10.63 21.44 -3.12
CA ASP A 82 10.52 19.99 -2.98
C ASP A 82 9.50 19.63 -1.90
N LEU A 83 8.65 18.65 -2.21
CA LEU A 83 7.86 17.92 -1.22
C LEU A 83 8.78 16.85 -0.60
N ILE A 84 8.95 16.89 0.71
CA ILE A 84 9.88 16.04 1.44
C ILE A 84 9.18 15.24 2.53
N VAL A 85 9.76 14.09 2.87
CA VAL A 85 9.35 13.30 4.03
C VAL A 85 9.72 14.04 5.32
N ALA A 86 8.71 14.36 6.13
CA ALA A 86 8.90 14.98 7.44
C ALA A 86 9.03 13.93 8.54
N GLU A 87 8.21 12.87 8.46
CA GLU A 87 8.22 11.73 9.37
C GLU A 87 8.13 10.43 8.58
N THR A 88 8.84 9.40 9.06
CA THR A 88 8.77 8.06 8.49
C THR A 88 7.34 7.54 8.61
N ILE A 89 6.86 6.94 7.54
CA ILE A 89 5.51 6.40 7.44
C ILE A 89 5.63 4.89 7.58
N ASP A 90 4.98 4.34 8.59
CA ASP A 90 4.73 2.90 8.77
C ASP A 90 3.30 2.66 8.24
N ARG A 91 3.17 1.89 7.15
CA ARG A 91 1.89 1.65 6.48
C ARG A 91 1.03 0.72 7.32
N GLU A 92 1.62 -0.24 8.04
CA GLU A 92 0.90 -1.16 8.91
C GLU A 92 0.26 -0.41 10.08
N GLU A 93 0.96 0.54 10.69
CA GLU A 93 0.42 1.40 11.76
C GLU A 93 -0.69 2.32 11.22
N LEU A 94 -0.49 2.90 10.03
CA LEU A 94 -1.38 3.91 9.46
C LEU A 94 -2.67 3.33 8.88
N CYS A 95 -2.55 2.22 8.14
CA CYS A 95 -3.63 1.67 7.32
C CYS A 95 -3.98 0.22 7.65
N GLY A 96 -3.15 -0.48 8.44
CA GLY A 96 -3.32 -1.89 8.76
C GLY A 96 -3.37 -2.76 7.50
N SER A 97 -4.27 -3.73 7.47
CA SER A 97 -4.43 -4.67 6.36
C SER A 97 -5.20 -4.11 5.15
N ARG A 98 -5.43 -2.79 5.08
CA ARG A 98 -6.13 -2.18 3.93
C ARG A 98 -5.24 -2.17 2.70
N MET A 99 -5.76 -2.70 1.59
CA MET A 99 -5.08 -2.74 0.29
C MET A 99 -4.69 -1.35 -0.28
N SER A 100 -5.37 -0.29 0.15
CA SER A 100 -5.08 1.08 -0.27
C SER A 100 -4.79 1.93 0.95
N CYS A 101 -3.64 2.60 0.92
CA CYS A 101 -3.21 3.51 1.96
C CYS A 101 -2.95 4.90 1.36
N ILE A 102 -3.78 5.87 1.74
CA ILE A 102 -3.78 7.21 1.16
C ILE A 102 -3.76 8.24 2.29
N VAL A 103 -2.85 9.20 2.20
CA VAL A 103 -2.79 10.38 3.05
C VAL A 103 -3.16 11.62 2.23
N SER A 104 -4.14 12.39 2.70
CA SER A 104 -4.60 13.64 2.12
C SER A 104 -4.03 14.82 2.92
N ASN A 105 -3.39 15.76 2.24
CA ASN A 105 -2.93 17.01 2.82
C ASN A 105 -3.32 18.19 1.92
N GLU A 106 -3.24 19.40 2.46
CA GLU A 106 -3.51 20.63 1.74
C GLU A 106 -2.24 21.48 1.63
N LEU A 107 -1.85 21.81 0.41
CA LEU A 107 -0.90 22.87 0.15
C LEU A 107 -1.63 24.21 0.16
N VAL A 108 -1.29 25.07 1.11
CA VAL A 108 -1.85 26.41 1.22
C VAL A 108 -0.84 27.45 0.74
N LEU A 109 -1.26 28.29 -0.20
CA LEU A 109 -0.52 29.44 -0.69
C LEU A 109 -1.27 30.72 -0.31
N GLU A 110 -0.58 31.71 0.26
CA GLU A 110 -1.17 32.98 0.68
C GLU A 110 -1.02 34.07 -0.39
N ASN A 111 -1.87 35.11 -0.28
CA ASN A 111 -1.83 36.36 -1.03
C ASN A 111 -1.70 36.21 -2.57
N PRO A 112 -2.76 35.74 -3.27
CA PRO A 112 -4.10 35.39 -2.76
C PRO A 112 -4.13 33.99 -2.14
N LEU A 113 -5.19 33.68 -1.38
CA LEU A 113 -5.38 32.34 -0.83
C LEU A 113 -5.69 31.35 -1.97
N GLU A 114 -4.89 30.30 -2.06
CA GLU A 114 -5.05 29.19 -3.00
C GLU A 114 -4.70 27.89 -2.28
N VAL A 115 -5.51 26.86 -2.50
CA VAL A 115 -5.38 25.56 -1.83
C VAL A 115 -5.34 24.48 -2.89
N HIS A 116 -4.32 23.62 -2.83
CA HIS A 116 -4.21 22.43 -3.65
C HIS A 116 -4.20 21.20 -2.77
N ARG A 117 -4.91 20.15 -3.19
CA ARG A 117 -4.86 18.88 -2.49
C ARG A 117 -3.60 18.11 -2.88
N ILE A 118 -2.91 17.57 -1.88
CA ILE A 118 -1.81 16.63 -2.05
C ILE A 118 -2.32 15.25 -1.63
N ILE A 119 -2.21 14.30 -2.54
CA ILE A 119 -2.54 12.89 -2.31
C ILE A 119 -1.24 12.11 -2.29
N LEU A 120 -0.93 11.49 -1.15
CA LEU A 120 0.17 10.54 -1.02
C LEU A 120 -0.40 9.13 -1.01
N GLN A 121 -0.03 8.33 -2.01
CA GLN A 121 -0.31 6.91 -2.03
C GLN A 121 0.89 6.14 -1.48
N ILE A 122 0.73 5.61 -0.28
CA ILE A 122 1.79 4.88 0.42
C ILE A 122 1.90 3.49 -0.19
N GLN A 123 3.10 3.14 -0.67
CA GLN A 123 3.41 1.84 -1.24
C GLN A 123 3.99 0.95 -0.16
N ASP A 124 3.48 -0.28 -0.14
CA ASP A 124 3.93 -1.36 0.72
C ASP A 124 5.34 -1.82 0.30
N ILE A 125 6.23 -1.98 1.27
CA ILE A 125 7.51 -2.66 1.07
C ILE A 125 7.52 -3.97 1.85
N ASN A 126 8.45 -4.88 1.54
CA ASN A 126 8.58 -6.13 2.26
C ASN A 126 9.54 -5.98 3.45
N ASP A 127 9.12 -5.28 4.50
CA ASP A 127 9.91 -5.08 5.73
C ASP A 127 9.40 -5.92 6.91
N ASN A 128 8.23 -6.57 6.79
CA ASN A 128 7.83 -7.63 7.68
C ASN A 128 8.19 -9.01 7.11
N ALA A 129 8.17 -10.01 7.98
CA ALA A 129 8.44 -11.39 7.61
C ALA A 129 7.37 -12.29 8.21
N PRO A 130 6.96 -13.36 7.51
CA PRO A 130 5.94 -14.27 7.99
C PRO A 130 6.34 -14.90 9.32
N ARG A 131 5.43 -14.92 10.29
CA ARG A 131 5.63 -15.57 11.59
C ARG A 131 4.47 -16.49 11.94
N PHE A 132 4.81 -17.70 12.37
CA PHE A 132 3.84 -18.55 13.04
C PHE A 132 3.55 -18.02 14.45
N PRO A 133 2.35 -18.26 15.00
CA PRO A 133 2.03 -17.93 16.38
C PRO A 133 2.94 -18.62 17.40
N ASN A 134 3.42 -19.82 17.07
CA ASN A 134 4.28 -20.64 17.91
C ASN A 134 5.59 -20.95 17.17
N GLU A 135 6.74 -20.80 17.84
CA GLU A 135 8.06 -21.15 17.29
C GLU A 135 8.21 -22.66 17.01
N ARG A 136 7.45 -23.49 17.73
CA ARG A 136 7.42 -24.94 17.56
C ARG A 136 5.97 -25.40 17.48
N ILE A 137 5.67 -26.19 16.46
CA ILE A 137 4.38 -26.82 16.28
C ILE A 137 4.58 -28.32 16.52
N ILE A 138 3.91 -28.88 17.53
CA ILE A 138 4.08 -30.28 17.94
C ILE A 138 2.82 -31.05 17.56
N PHE A 139 2.98 -32.10 16.75
CA PHE A 139 1.91 -33.04 16.44
C PHE A 139 2.14 -34.37 17.17
N GLU A 140 1.14 -34.81 17.91
CA GLU A 140 1.10 -36.17 18.49
C GLU A 140 0.30 -37.09 17.57
N ILE A 141 1.01 -37.85 16.73
CA ILE A 141 0.40 -38.72 15.72
C ILE A 141 0.57 -40.18 16.13
N ARG A 142 -0.54 -40.92 16.21
CA ARG A 142 -0.52 -42.36 16.46
C ARG A 142 0.08 -43.09 15.26
N GLU A 143 0.87 -44.12 15.52
CA GLU A 143 1.46 -44.97 14.47
C GLU A 143 0.40 -45.63 13.56
N SER A 144 -0.77 -45.93 14.14
CA SER A 144 -1.93 -46.46 13.42
C SER A 144 -2.71 -45.42 12.62
N ALA A 145 -2.17 -44.22 12.40
CA ALA A 145 -2.78 -43.22 11.54
C ALA A 145 -2.78 -43.69 10.09
N ASP A 146 -3.93 -43.62 9.44
CA ASP A 146 -4.07 -44.00 8.05
C ASP A 146 -3.22 -43.12 7.12
N LYS A 147 -2.62 -43.73 6.10
CA LYS A 147 -2.02 -42.99 4.98
C LYS A 147 -3.06 -42.04 4.36
N GLY A 148 -2.63 -40.83 4.05
CA GLY A 148 -3.45 -39.74 3.52
C GLY A 148 -4.12 -38.90 4.61
N LYS A 149 -3.96 -39.24 5.90
CA LYS A 149 -4.45 -38.42 7.00
C LYS A 149 -3.77 -37.05 6.99
N ARG A 150 -4.58 -36.01 7.24
CA ARG A 150 -4.18 -34.60 7.14
C ARG A 150 -4.15 -33.94 8.51
N PHE A 151 -3.16 -33.09 8.73
CA PHE A 151 -2.97 -32.32 9.96
C PHE A 151 -2.78 -30.85 9.60
N ARG A 152 -3.73 -30.01 9.99
CA ARG A 152 -3.68 -28.56 9.69
C ARG A 152 -2.59 -27.89 10.51
N LEU A 153 -1.81 -27.05 9.84
CA LEU A 153 -0.84 -26.16 10.45
C LEU A 153 -1.51 -24.82 10.78
N ASP A 154 -1.07 -24.19 11.85
CA ASP A 154 -1.41 -22.80 12.14
C ASP A 154 -0.93 -21.91 10.98
N GLU A 155 -1.67 -20.86 10.68
CA GLU A 155 -1.32 -19.91 9.63
C GLU A 155 -0.15 -19.04 10.08
N ALA A 156 0.82 -18.83 9.20
CA ALA A 156 1.79 -17.77 9.37
C ALA A 156 1.10 -16.43 9.09
N HIS A 157 1.42 -15.42 9.89
CA HIS A 157 0.94 -14.07 9.71
C HIS A 157 2.07 -13.16 9.24
N ASP A 158 1.76 -12.35 8.24
CA ASP A 158 2.58 -11.26 7.74
C ASP A 158 1.70 -10.01 7.72
N SER A 159 2.25 -8.88 8.14
CA SER A 159 1.52 -7.61 8.19
C SER A 159 1.52 -6.88 6.84
N ASP A 160 2.45 -7.25 5.95
CA ASP A 160 2.56 -6.72 4.60
C ASP A 160 1.39 -7.21 3.73
N ILE A 161 1.15 -6.55 2.60
CA ILE A 161 -0.01 -6.83 1.74
C ILE A 161 0.35 -7.33 0.34
N GLY A 162 -0.63 -7.95 -0.32
CA GLY A 162 -0.53 -8.36 -1.71
C GLY A 162 0.63 -9.34 -1.94
N HIS A 163 1.63 -8.92 -2.71
CA HIS A 163 2.78 -9.75 -3.06
C HIS A 163 3.82 -9.92 -1.94
N ASN A 164 3.81 -9.06 -0.93
CA ASN A 164 4.72 -9.10 0.21
C ASN A 164 4.13 -9.94 1.37
N ALA A 165 2.81 -10.16 1.36
CA ALA A 165 2.15 -11.10 2.27
C ALA A 165 2.62 -12.56 2.07
N VAL A 166 2.20 -13.45 2.97
CA VAL A 166 2.53 -14.88 2.95
C VAL A 166 2.26 -15.53 1.59
N ARG A 167 3.33 -15.91 0.89
CA ARG A 167 3.26 -16.46 -0.48
C ARG A 167 3.10 -17.97 -0.56
N GLY A 168 3.48 -18.69 0.48
CA GLY A 168 3.39 -20.14 0.51
C GLY A 168 4.19 -20.74 1.65
N TYR A 169 4.11 -22.07 1.73
CA TYR A 169 4.79 -22.87 2.73
C TYR A 169 5.62 -23.94 2.04
N SER A 170 6.73 -24.31 2.67
CA SER A 170 7.58 -25.41 2.24
C SER A 170 7.93 -26.26 3.44
N LEU A 171 7.95 -27.57 3.24
CA LEU A 171 8.38 -28.54 4.24
C LEU A 171 9.74 -29.09 3.82
N GLU A 172 10.67 -29.19 4.77
CA GLU A 172 11.92 -29.89 4.53
C GLU A 172 11.63 -31.36 4.20
N LYS A 173 12.34 -31.88 3.20
CA LYS A 173 12.08 -33.22 2.69
C LYS A 173 12.30 -34.26 3.78
N ASN A 174 11.26 -35.05 4.06
CA ASN A 174 11.30 -36.16 5.01
C ASN A 174 10.60 -37.40 4.39
N GLU A 175 10.61 -38.53 5.11
CA GLU A 175 10.08 -39.81 4.58
C GLU A 175 8.58 -40.00 4.75
N ASN A 176 7.96 -39.31 5.71
CA ASN A 176 6.63 -39.65 6.19
C ASN A 176 5.56 -38.64 5.77
N PHE A 177 5.93 -37.38 5.60
CA PHE A 177 5.00 -36.27 5.40
C PHE A 177 5.29 -35.49 4.12
N ASP A 178 4.20 -35.15 3.43
CA ASP A 178 4.17 -34.12 2.39
C ASP A 178 3.37 -32.90 2.86
N LEU A 179 3.45 -31.79 2.14
CA LEU A 179 2.78 -30.54 2.46
C LEU A 179 1.79 -30.14 1.37
N THR A 180 0.53 -29.94 1.72
CA THR A 180 -0.46 -29.30 0.84
C THR A 180 -0.74 -27.88 1.31
N VAL A 181 -0.72 -26.92 0.39
CA VAL A 181 -1.04 -25.50 0.65
C VAL A 181 -2.38 -25.16 0.03
N HIS A 182 -3.20 -24.39 0.77
CA HIS A 182 -4.52 -23.95 0.36
C HIS A 182 -4.63 -22.43 0.46
N ASP A 183 -5.40 -21.84 -0.45
CA ASP A 183 -5.78 -20.43 -0.41
C ASP A 183 -7.01 -20.22 0.48
N THR A 184 -7.03 -19.13 1.23
CA THR A 184 -8.20 -18.71 2.02
C THR A 184 -9.00 -17.64 1.27
N ALA A 185 -10.27 -17.45 1.67
CA ALA A 185 -11.18 -16.51 1.00
C ALA A 185 -10.76 -15.03 1.15
N ASP A 186 -9.98 -14.71 2.18
CA ASP A 186 -9.40 -13.41 2.47
C ASP A 186 -8.02 -13.18 1.82
N GLY A 187 -7.56 -14.11 0.98
CA GLY A 187 -6.30 -13.99 0.24
C GLY A 187 -5.06 -14.49 0.99
N GLY A 188 -5.24 -14.99 2.21
CA GLY A 188 -4.21 -15.70 2.97
C GLY A 188 -3.98 -17.13 2.47
N LYS A 189 -3.12 -17.86 3.17
CA LYS A 189 -2.77 -19.25 2.88
C LYS A 189 -2.61 -20.04 4.17
N TYR A 190 -3.06 -21.29 4.18
CA TYR A 190 -2.75 -22.26 5.22
C TYR A 190 -2.19 -23.55 4.62
N ALA A 191 -1.53 -24.35 5.45
CA ALA A 191 -0.95 -25.60 5.03
C ALA A 191 -1.43 -26.79 5.86
N GLU A 192 -1.38 -27.98 5.26
CA GLU A 192 -1.68 -29.25 5.90
C GLU A 192 -0.52 -30.22 5.67
N LEU A 193 -0.06 -30.87 6.74
CA LEU A 193 0.80 -32.04 6.64
C LEU A 193 -0.06 -33.24 6.23
N VAL A 194 0.42 -34.00 5.25
CA VAL A 194 -0.24 -35.21 4.75
C VAL A 194 0.66 -36.40 5.03
N LEU A 195 0.15 -37.40 5.76
CA LEU A 195 0.90 -38.62 6.04
C LEU A 195 0.98 -39.50 4.79
N GLU A 196 2.13 -39.54 4.13
CA GLU A 196 2.36 -40.32 2.91
C GLU A 196 2.89 -41.72 3.17
N LYS A 197 3.53 -41.96 4.31
CA LYS A 197 4.06 -43.27 4.69
C LYS A 197 3.69 -43.59 6.13
N GLU A 198 3.36 -44.85 6.40
CA GLU A 198 3.04 -45.33 7.76
C GLU A 198 4.14 -44.95 8.75
N LEU A 199 3.74 -44.65 9.98
CA LEU A 199 4.65 -44.33 11.07
C LEU A 199 4.97 -45.61 11.83
N ASP A 200 6.22 -45.74 12.26
CA ASP A 200 6.69 -46.83 13.10
C ASP A 200 7.49 -46.22 14.26
N ARG A 201 6.88 -46.23 15.45
CA ARG A 201 7.47 -45.63 16.66
C ARG A 201 8.75 -46.34 17.07
N GLU A 202 8.89 -47.63 16.78
CA GLU A 202 10.09 -48.41 17.09
C GLU A 202 11.27 -48.05 16.18
N GLN A 203 10.99 -47.61 14.94
CA GLN A 203 12.02 -47.14 14.01
C GLN A 203 12.39 -45.67 14.23
N GLN A 204 11.41 -44.79 14.45
CA GLN A 204 11.65 -43.35 14.59
C GLN A 204 10.66 -42.70 15.55
N LYS A 205 11.18 -42.16 16.66
CA LYS A 205 10.36 -41.59 17.76
C LYS A 205 10.05 -40.10 17.59
N VAL A 206 10.90 -39.36 16.86
CA VAL A 206 10.78 -37.92 16.64
C VAL A 206 11.22 -37.62 15.21
N SER A 207 10.37 -36.91 14.46
CA SER A 207 10.75 -36.20 13.25
C SER A 207 10.93 -34.73 13.64
N GLU A 208 12.11 -34.18 13.38
CA GLU A 208 12.39 -32.74 13.52
C GLU A 208 12.18 -32.04 12.18
#